data_AF-A0A9P7KHM2-F1
#
_entry.id   AF-A0A9P7KHM2-F1
#
_cell.length_a   1.000
_cell.length_b   1.000
_cell.length_c   1.000
_cell.angle_alpha   90.00
_cell.angle_beta   90.00
_cell.angle_gamma   90.00
#
_symmetry.space_group_name_H-M   'P 1'
#
loop_
_entity.id
_entity.type
_entity.pdbx_description
1 polymer ?
#
loop_
_entity_poly.entity_id
_entity_poly.type
_entity_poly.pdbx_seq_one_letter_code
_entity_poly.pdbx_strand_id
1 'polypeptide(L)'
;MESDEDTQIMDVELISALAKGKGKAFIEKNRLPHLLFYGPPGTGKTSTILAVARRIYGAEYRKQILELNASDDRGIDVVREQIKQFAETRTLFSKGYKLIILDEADMMTQQAQAALRRVIEQYTKNVRFCIICNYVNKITPAIQSRCTRFRFSPLPIVEVEKRLVTVVDAEQVNLTDDGKKALLKLSKGDMRRALNVLQACHAAYDVTGETEVYNCTGNPHPSDIETIVNSMLSDELFGLTKHAVISTLKTERGLALQDLLTGAYEYVETIELKPHARVYLLDHLATTEHRLSTGASEKIQLTALLGAFKNSVELSAKN
;
A
#
# COMPACT_ATOMS: atom_id res chain seq x y z
N MET A 1 21.52 22.10 8.21
CA MET A 1 22.66 21.17 8.34
C MET A 1 22.12 19.91 9.02
N GLU A 2 21.05 19.36 8.44
CA GLU A 2 20.01 18.58 9.15
C GLU A 2 19.55 17.39 8.29
N SER A 3 20.30 17.07 7.22
CA SER A 3 19.92 16.10 6.19
C SER A 3 20.76 14.82 6.18
N ASP A 4 21.81 14.74 6.99
CA ASP A 4 22.82 13.69 6.88
C ASP A 4 22.64 12.53 7.87
N GLU A 5 22.01 12.75 9.04
CA GLU A 5 21.80 11.68 10.04
C GLU A 5 20.54 10.83 9.76
N ASP A 6 19.46 11.44 9.30
CA ASP A 6 18.22 10.74 8.88
C ASP A 6 18.46 9.81 7.68
N THR A 7 19.47 10.13 6.86
CA THR A 7 19.89 9.33 5.70
C THR A 7 20.67 8.07 6.14
N GLN A 8 21.40 8.12 7.25
CA GLN A 8 22.28 7.02 7.68
C GLN A 8 21.55 5.82 8.30
N ILE A 9 20.46 6.03 9.03
CA ILE A 9 19.77 4.92 9.74
C ILE A 9 18.90 4.12 8.76
N MET A 10 18.22 4.79 7.82
CA MET A 10 17.53 4.12 6.71
C MET A 10 18.49 3.40 5.76
N ASP A 11 19.70 3.93 5.53
CA ASP A 11 20.68 3.34 4.63
C ASP A 11 21.17 1.95 5.09
N VAL A 12 21.31 1.69 6.39
CA VAL A 12 21.88 0.40 6.87
C VAL A 12 20.84 -0.72 6.90
N GLU A 13 19.60 -0.45 7.34
CA GLU A 13 18.53 -1.45 7.41
C GLU A 13 17.84 -1.72 6.05
N LEU A 14 17.73 -0.73 5.14
CA LEU A 14 17.21 -0.95 3.77
C LEU A 14 18.23 -1.63 2.85
N ILE A 15 19.52 -1.30 2.99
CA ILE A 15 20.58 -2.12 2.38
C ILE A 15 20.49 -3.52 2.98
N SER A 16 20.11 -3.70 4.26
CA SER A 16 19.80 -5.02 4.83
C SER A 16 18.61 -5.70 4.14
N ALA A 17 17.57 -5.00 3.68
CA ALA A 17 16.46 -5.63 2.93
C ALA A 17 16.92 -6.13 1.54
N LEU A 18 17.80 -5.38 0.86
CA LEU A 18 18.53 -5.88 -0.32
C LEU A 18 19.58 -6.96 0.06
N ALA A 19 20.13 -6.91 1.28
CA ALA A 19 21.23 -7.73 1.77
C ALA A 19 20.84 -8.94 2.64
N LYS A 20 19.56 -9.15 2.95
CA LYS A 20 19.03 -10.44 3.44
C LYS A 20 19.11 -11.52 2.33
N GLY A 21 19.59 -11.15 1.14
CA GLY A 21 20.02 -12.03 0.06
C GLY A 21 21.13 -11.43 -0.84
N LYS A 22 21.14 -11.79 -2.13
CA LYS A 22 22.20 -11.48 -3.13
C LYS A 22 22.49 -9.98 -3.39
N GLY A 23 21.72 -9.03 -2.85
CA GLY A 23 21.80 -7.58 -3.12
C GLY A 23 23.10 -6.90 -2.70
N LYS A 24 23.64 -7.25 -1.52
CA LYS A 24 24.89 -6.65 -1.00
C LYS A 24 26.06 -6.89 -1.95
N ALA A 25 26.15 -8.11 -2.48
CA ALA A 25 27.17 -8.51 -3.44
C ALA A 25 27.06 -7.77 -4.79
N PHE A 26 25.89 -7.28 -5.19
CA PHE A 26 25.74 -6.52 -6.45
C PHE A 26 26.22 -5.08 -6.32
N ILE A 27 25.94 -4.45 -5.18
CA ILE A 27 26.38 -3.09 -4.87
C ILE A 27 27.91 -3.09 -4.67
N GLU A 28 28.44 -4.06 -3.91
CA GLU A 28 29.88 -4.20 -3.66
C GLU A 28 30.69 -4.57 -4.91
N LYS A 29 30.11 -5.35 -5.84
CA LYS A 29 30.78 -5.73 -7.11
C LYS A 29 30.51 -4.75 -8.26
N ASN A 30 29.82 -3.64 -8.00
CA ASN A 30 29.42 -2.64 -8.99
C ASN A 30 28.72 -3.25 -10.23
N ARG A 31 27.87 -4.27 -10.00
CA ARG A 31 27.15 -5.01 -11.05
C ARG A 31 25.67 -5.08 -10.71
N LEU A 32 24.98 -3.94 -10.79
CA LEU A 32 23.54 -3.90 -10.67
C LEU A 32 22.90 -4.52 -11.94
N PRO A 33 22.05 -5.55 -11.84
CA PRO A 33 21.24 -6.01 -12.98
C PRO A 33 20.11 -5.01 -13.28
N HIS A 34 19.31 -5.26 -14.32
CA HIS A 34 18.00 -4.61 -14.40
C HIS A 34 17.13 -5.10 -13.22
N LEU A 35 16.35 -4.22 -12.63
CA LEU A 35 15.56 -4.46 -11.43
C LEU A 35 14.07 -4.32 -11.74
N LEU A 36 13.26 -5.16 -11.11
CA LEU A 36 11.81 -5.04 -11.08
C LEU A 36 11.36 -5.06 -9.62
N PHE A 37 10.97 -3.90 -9.10
CA PHE A 37 10.45 -3.72 -7.74
C PHE A 37 8.93 -3.74 -7.79
N TYR A 38 8.32 -4.64 -7.03
CA TYR A 38 6.86 -4.76 -7.02
C TYR A 38 6.32 -5.05 -5.63
N GLY A 39 5.13 -4.55 -5.34
CA GLY A 39 4.49 -4.74 -4.04
C GLY A 39 3.48 -3.64 -3.70
N PRO A 40 2.79 -3.74 -2.56
CA PRO A 40 1.81 -2.75 -2.11
C PRO A 40 2.37 -1.32 -2.05
N PRO A 41 1.51 -0.29 -2.08
CA PRO A 41 1.92 1.10 -1.90
C PRO A 41 2.59 1.32 -0.53
N GLY A 42 3.38 2.39 -0.41
CA GLY A 42 3.99 2.79 0.86
C GLY A 42 5.05 1.86 1.45
N THR A 43 5.46 0.82 0.71
CA THR A 43 6.48 -0.16 1.14
C THR A 43 7.93 0.27 0.86
N GLY A 44 8.14 1.49 0.36
CA GLY A 44 9.49 2.06 0.15
C GLY A 44 10.17 1.71 -1.18
N LYS A 45 9.44 1.24 -2.21
CA LYS A 45 10.02 0.87 -3.52
C LYS A 45 10.85 1.99 -4.15
N THR A 46 10.26 3.17 -4.33
CA THR A 46 10.91 4.36 -4.93
C THR A 46 12.04 4.87 -4.05
N SER A 47 11.80 4.99 -2.73
CA SER A 47 12.82 5.40 -1.76
C SER A 47 14.05 4.49 -1.78
N THR A 48 13.84 3.17 -1.94
CA THR A 48 14.93 2.18 -1.99
C THR A 48 15.84 2.41 -3.18
N ILE A 49 15.30 2.54 -4.40
CA ILE A 49 16.16 2.72 -5.58
C ILE A 49 16.88 4.07 -5.57
N LEU A 50 16.24 5.11 -5.03
CA LEU A 50 16.86 6.43 -4.88
C LEU A 50 18.02 6.39 -3.87
N ALA A 51 17.87 5.69 -2.74
CA ALA A 51 18.95 5.46 -1.79
C ALA A 51 20.12 4.68 -2.44
N VAL A 52 19.81 3.61 -3.18
CA VAL A 52 20.82 2.86 -3.95
C VAL A 52 21.52 3.75 -4.97
N ALA A 53 20.80 4.60 -5.69
CA ALA A 53 21.39 5.53 -6.65
C ALA A 53 22.33 6.54 -5.98
N ARG A 54 21.94 7.13 -4.84
CA ARG A 54 22.80 8.02 -4.05
C ARG A 54 24.06 7.30 -3.56
N ARG A 55 23.93 6.04 -3.12
CA ARG A 55 25.06 5.20 -2.70
C ARG A 55 26.04 4.91 -3.84
N ILE A 56 25.53 4.61 -5.04
CA ILE A 56 26.36 4.24 -6.20
C ILE A 56 27.03 5.47 -6.84
N TYR A 57 26.28 6.56 -7.00
CA TYR A 57 26.74 7.73 -7.78
C TYR A 57 27.20 8.90 -6.92
N GLY A 58 26.99 8.86 -5.60
CA GLY A 58 27.35 9.94 -4.68
C GLY A 58 26.63 11.25 -4.98
N ALA A 59 27.32 12.37 -4.79
CA ALA A 59 26.79 13.72 -5.00
C ALA A 59 26.29 13.97 -6.43
N GLU A 60 26.82 13.25 -7.42
CA GLU A 60 26.53 13.43 -8.85
C GLU A 60 25.36 12.56 -9.34
N TYR A 61 24.61 11.90 -8.43
CA TYR A 61 23.56 10.94 -8.81
C TYR A 61 22.52 11.51 -9.77
N ARG A 62 22.12 12.78 -9.59
CA ARG A 62 21.12 13.45 -10.44
C ARG A 62 21.52 13.50 -11.91
N LYS A 63 22.81 13.51 -12.25
CA LYS A 63 23.29 13.51 -13.64
C LYS A 63 23.36 12.11 -14.26
N GLN A 64 23.27 11.06 -13.44
CA GLN A 64 23.40 9.66 -13.85
C GLN A 64 22.06 8.91 -13.85
N ILE A 65 21.02 9.52 -13.26
CA ILE A 65 19.67 8.96 -13.23
C ILE A 65 18.71 9.70 -14.17
N LEU A 66 17.80 8.96 -14.78
CA LEU A 66 16.58 9.50 -15.37
C LEU A 66 15.40 8.86 -14.63
N GLU A 67 14.64 9.65 -13.89
CA GLU A 67 13.42 9.23 -13.21
C GLU A 67 12.22 9.69 -14.04
N LEU A 68 11.33 8.76 -14.36
CA LEU A 68 10.09 9.03 -15.09
C LEU A 68 8.93 8.34 -14.36
N ASN A 69 7.84 9.07 -14.19
CA ASN A 69 6.59 8.51 -13.72
C ASN A 69 5.76 8.03 -14.92
N ALA A 70 5.60 6.72 -15.06
CA ALA A 70 4.99 6.14 -16.25
C ALA A 70 3.46 6.38 -16.34
N SER A 71 2.81 6.86 -15.27
CA SER A 71 1.39 7.24 -15.28
C SER A 71 1.13 8.63 -15.88
N ASP A 72 2.08 9.55 -15.78
CA ASP A 72 2.03 10.86 -16.42
C ASP A 72 2.49 10.75 -17.89
N ASP A 73 3.52 9.94 -18.12
CA ASP A 73 4.25 9.78 -19.38
C ASP A 73 3.89 8.47 -20.11
N ARG A 74 2.59 8.16 -20.21
CA ARG A 74 2.05 6.87 -20.71
C ARG A 74 2.36 6.57 -22.19
N GLY A 75 2.88 7.55 -22.93
CA GLY A 75 3.10 7.48 -24.37
C GLY A 75 4.24 6.54 -24.76
N ILE A 76 4.03 5.80 -25.85
CA ILE A 76 5.12 5.09 -26.53
C ILE A 76 6.26 6.03 -26.92
N ASP A 77 5.95 7.30 -27.13
CA ASP A 77 6.88 8.35 -27.54
C ASP A 77 7.90 8.67 -26.44
N VAL A 78 7.50 8.65 -25.17
CA VAL A 78 8.44 8.84 -24.04
C VAL A 78 9.52 7.76 -24.05
N VAL A 79 9.12 6.52 -24.35
CA VAL A 79 10.06 5.40 -24.47
C VAL A 79 10.98 5.56 -25.68
N ARG A 80 10.43 6.01 -26.81
CA ARG A 80 11.15 6.11 -28.08
C ARG A 80 12.08 7.32 -28.15
N GLU A 81 11.75 8.39 -27.44
CA GLU A 81 12.46 9.65 -27.47
C GLU A 81 13.26 9.83 -26.18
N GLN A 82 12.62 10.11 -25.05
CA GLN A 82 13.32 10.50 -23.82
C GLN A 82 14.22 9.39 -23.28
N ILE A 83 13.66 8.18 -23.09
CA ILE A 83 14.43 7.04 -22.56
C ILE A 83 15.57 6.68 -23.52
N LYS A 84 15.30 6.67 -24.83
CA LYS A 84 16.28 6.33 -25.84
C LYS A 84 17.40 7.38 -25.93
N GLN A 85 17.08 8.67 -25.97
CA GLN A 85 18.05 9.76 -26.01
C GLN A 85 18.96 9.74 -24.77
N PHE A 86 18.39 9.52 -23.58
CA PHE A 86 19.18 9.39 -22.37
C PHE A 86 20.10 8.17 -22.41
N ALA A 87 19.62 7.04 -22.96
CA ALA A 87 20.42 5.83 -23.12
C ALA A 87 21.55 5.97 -24.16
N GLU A 88 21.35 6.78 -25.20
CA GLU A 88 22.34 7.05 -26.25
C GLU A 88 23.41 8.06 -25.84
N THR A 89 23.06 9.00 -24.96
CA THR A 89 23.99 10.04 -24.51
C THR A 89 25.21 9.40 -23.82
N ARG A 90 26.43 9.82 -24.15
CA ARG A 90 27.64 9.31 -23.49
C ARG A 90 27.74 9.81 -22.05
N THR A 91 28.24 8.98 -21.14
CA THR A 91 28.59 9.42 -19.78
C THR A 91 29.82 10.32 -19.85
N LEU A 92 29.61 11.64 -19.83
CA LEU A 92 30.71 12.62 -19.91
C LEU A 92 31.60 12.64 -18.66
N PHE A 93 31.10 12.19 -17.50
CA PHE A 93 31.73 12.47 -16.19
C PHE A 93 31.78 11.31 -15.18
N SER A 94 31.33 10.08 -15.51
CA SER A 94 31.39 8.96 -14.54
C SER A 94 31.83 7.65 -15.19
N LYS A 95 32.64 6.87 -14.46
CA LYS A 95 32.92 5.46 -14.77
C LYS A 95 31.74 4.64 -14.25
N GLY A 96 30.87 4.15 -15.14
CA GLY A 96 29.74 3.30 -14.74
C GLY A 96 28.63 3.19 -15.78
N TYR A 97 27.53 2.57 -15.36
CA TYR A 97 26.27 2.55 -16.12
C TYR A 97 25.35 3.67 -15.62
N LYS A 98 24.52 4.20 -16.50
CA LYS A 98 23.41 5.08 -16.11
C LYS A 98 22.26 4.27 -15.53
N LEU A 99 21.37 4.93 -14.80
CA LEU A 99 20.17 4.30 -14.25
C LEU A 99 18.91 5.01 -14.79
N ILE A 100 17.97 4.25 -15.30
CA ILE A 100 16.63 4.73 -15.64
C ILE A 100 15.65 4.12 -14.65
N ILE A 101 14.91 4.96 -13.95
CA ILE A 101 13.88 4.58 -12.98
C ILE A 101 12.52 4.87 -13.62
N LEU A 102 11.70 3.84 -13.75
CA LEU A 102 10.34 3.92 -14.27
C LEU A 102 9.38 3.59 -13.14
N ASP A 103 8.77 4.62 -12.54
CA ASP A 103 7.75 4.44 -11.52
C ASP A 103 6.37 4.18 -12.13
N GLU A 104 5.52 3.47 -11.41
CA GLU A 104 4.16 3.11 -11.82
C GLU A 104 4.06 2.45 -13.22
N ALA A 105 5.05 1.62 -13.55
CA ALA A 105 5.16 0.98 -14.86
C ALA A 105 3.99 0.04 -15.20
N ASP A 106 3.18 -0.35 -14.21
CA ASP A 106 1.93 -1.08 -14.40
C ASP A 106 0.81 -0.23 -15.04
N MET A 107 1.00 1.09 -15.15
CA MET A 107 0.13 2.00 -15.90
C MET A 107 0.53 2.15 -17.37
N MET A 108 1.67 1.58 -17.79
CA MET A 108 2.11 1.62 -19.19
C MET A 108 1.25 0.76 -20.11
N THR A 109 1.00 1.26 -21.32
CA THR A 109 0.38 0.46 -22.38
C THR A 109 1.26 -0.72 -22.80
N GLN A 110 0.64 -1.79 -23.30
CA GLN A 110 1.36 -2.97 -23.82
C GLN A 110 2.36 -2.62 -24.94
N GLN A 111 2.01 -1.62 -25.77
CA GLN A 111 2.88 -1.15 -26.85
C GLN A 111 4.12 -0.42 -26.30
N ALA A 112 3.95 0.43 -25.29
CA ALA A 112 5.06 1.12 -24.63
C ALA A 112 5.98 0.10 -23.93
N GLN A 113 5.43 -0.91 -23.25
CA GLN A 113 6.22 -2.00 -22.67
C GLN A 113 7.00 -2.80 -23.73
N ALA A 114 6.39 -3.08 -24.89
CA ALA A 114 7.07 -3.77 -25.99
C ALA A 114 8.23 -2.93 -26.57
N ALA A 115 8.06 -1.61 -26.67
CA ALA A 115 9.14 -0.70 -27.06
C ALA A 115 10.24 -0.67 -25.99
N LEU A 116 9.87 -0.57 -24.71
CA LEU A 116 10.81 -0.52 -23.59
C LEU A 116 11.67 -1.77 -23.53
N ARG A 117 11.08 -2.95 -23.75
CA ARG A 117 11.82 -4.22 -23.84
C ARG A 117 12.97 -4.14 -24.85
N ARG A 118 12.75 -3.57 -26.04
CA ARG A 118 13.80 -3.43 -27.07
C ARG A 118 14.92 -2.51 -26.59
N VAL A 119 14.57 -1.41 -25.93
CA VAL A 119 15.54 -0.46 -25.35
C VAL A 119 16.37 -1.14 -24.25
N ILE A 120 15.73 -1.91 -23.36
CA ILE A 120 16.43 -2.66 -22.30
C ILE A 120 17.47 -3.61 -22.90
N GLU A 121 17.11 -4.36 -23.95
CA GLU A 121 18.02 -5.29 -24.63
C GLU A 121 19.19 -4.55 -25.30
N GLN A 122 18.88 -3.47 -26.04
CA GLN A 122 19.85 -2.74 -26.84
C GLN A 122 20.91 -2.02 -25.98
N TYR A 123 20.50 -1.41 -24.86
CA TYR A 123 21.37 -0.54 -24.05
C TYR A 123 21.85 -1.18 -22.75
N THR A 124 21.68 -2.49 -22.55
CA THR A 124 22.08 -3.21 -21.33
C THR A 124 23.56 -3.07 -20.94
N LYS A 125 24.44 -2.74 -21.90
CA LYS A 125 25.87 -2.52 -21.60
C LYS A 125 26.14 -1.20 -20.86
N ASN A 126 25.32 -0.18 -21.13
CA ASN A 126 25.57 1.19 -20.69
C ASN A 126 24.52 1.70 -19.70
N VAL A 127 23.34 1.07 -19.66
CA VAL A 127 22.19 1.53 -18.88
C VAL A 127 21.59 0.38 -18.09
N ARG A 128 21.25 0.65 -16.83
CA ARG A 128 20.41 -0.20 -15.99
C ARG A 128 19.04 0.42 -15.84
N PHE A 129 18.06 -0.47 -15.71
CA PHE A 129 16.66 -0.09 -15.58
C PHE A 129 16.19 -0.58 -14.21
N CYS A 130 15.49 0.27 -13.48
CA CYS A 130 14.70 -0.10 -12.33
C CYS A 130 13.23 0.19 -12.64
N ILE A 131 12.45 -0.86 -12.78
CA ILE A 131 11.02 -0.78 -13.07
C ILE A 131 10.29 -0.98 -11.75
N ILE A 132 9.41 -0.05 -11.41
CA ILE A 132 8.62 -0.10 -10.19
C ILE A 132 7.15 -0.25 -10.57
N CYS A 133 6.43 -1.14 -9.90
CA CYS A 133 4.99 -1.29 -10.09
C CYS A 133 4.30 -1.77 -8.81
N ASN A 134 2.98 -1.66 -8.74
CA ASN A 134 2.21 -2.31 -7.67
C ASN A 134 1.83 -3.73 -8.07
N TYR A 135 1.47 -3.93 -9.34
CA TYR A 135 0.94 -5.19 -9.86
C TYR A 135 1.88 -5.82 -10.91
N VAL A 136 2.64 -6.84 -10.51
CA VAL A 136 3.61 -7.52 -11.40
C VAL A 136 2.94 -8.19 -12.60
N ASN A 137 1.70 -8.65 -12.48
CA ASN A 137 0.92 -9.24 -13.56
C ASN A 137 0.55 -8.25 -14.67
N LYS A 138 0.61 -6.93 -14.42
CA LYS A 138 0.44 -5.89 -15.44
C LYS A 138 1.72 -5.63 -16.25
N ILE A 139 2.85 -6.19 -15.83
CA ILE A 139 4.13 -6.12 -16.55
C ILE A 139 4.29 -7.34 -17.45
N THR A 140 4.63 -7.13 -18.72
CA THR A 140 4.81 -8.22 -19.70
C THR A 140 5.87 -9.24 -19.25
N PRO A 141 5.65 -10.55 -19.48
CA PRO A 141 6.64 -11.59 -19.18
C PRO A 141 8.01 -11.34 -19.85
N ALA A 142 8.03 -10.64 -20.99
CA ALA A 142 9.25 -10.27 -21.69
C ALA A 142 10.10 -9.27 -20.90
N ILE A 143 9.50 -8.28 -20.24
CA ILE A 143 10.23 -7.38 -19.34
C ILE A 143 10.65 -8.14 -18.07
N GLN A 144 9.74 -8.92 -17.48
CA GLN A 144 10.01 -9.65 -16.23
C GLN A 144 11.23 -10.58 -16.34
N SER A 145 11.39 -11.28 -17.47
CA SER A 145 12.51 -12.20 -17.69
C SER A 145 13.89 -11.51 -17.83
N ARG A 146 13.92 -10.21 -18.08
CA ARG A 146 15.15 -9.41 -18.21
C ARG A 146 15.55 -8.71 -16.91
N CYS A 147 14.69 -8.75 -15.90
CA CYS A 147 14.87 -8.03 -14.64
C CYS A 147 14.99 -9.00 -13.46
N THR A 148 15.85 -8.66 -12.51
CA THR A 148 15.86 -9.32 -11.20
C THR A 148 14.70 -8.78 -10.38
N ARG A 149 13.81 -9.67 -9.96
CA ARG A 149 12.57 -9.32 -9.28
C ARG A 149 12.77 -9.21 -7.78
N PHE A 150 12.32 -8.10 -7.20
CA PHE A 150 12.29 -7.88 -5.76
C PHE A 150 10.85 -7.58 -5.33
N ARG A 151 10.31 -8.47 -4.49
CA ARG A 151 8.98 -8.30 -3.90
C ARG A 151 9.11 -7.49 -2.61
N PHE A 152 8.42 -6.37 -2.57
CA PHE A 152 8.21 -5.58 -1.37
C PHE A 152 6.91 -6.06 -0.72
N SER A 153 7.03 -6.60 0.49
CA SER A 153 5.87 -6.95 1.31
C SER A 153 5.47 -5.74 2.16
N PRO A 154 4.23 -5.69 2.68
CA PRO A 154 3.87 -4.75 3.73
C PRO A 154 4.92 -4.72 4.83
N LEU A 155 5.24 -3.52 5.33
CA LEU A 155 6.27 -3.37 6.34
C LEU A 155 5.83 -4.05 7.64
N PRO A 156 6.71 -4.78 8.33
CA PRO A 156 6.41 -5.28 9.67
C PRO A 156 6.04 -4.10 10.58
N ILE A 157 5.00 -4.28 11.39
CA ILE A 157 4.47 -3.23 12.27
C ILE A 157 5.56 -2.62 13.17
N VAL A 158 6.50 -3.44 13.65
CA VAL A 158 7.64 -3.01 14.46
C VAL A 158 8.53 -1.99 13.71
N GLU A 159 8.74 -2.16 12.41
CA GLU A 159 9.58 -1.23 11.63
C GLU A 159 8.83 0.08 11.33
N VAL A 160 7.51 0.00 11.12
CA VAL A 160 6.66 1.19 10.99
C VAL A 160 6.66 1.99 12.30
N GLU A 161 6.53 1.30 13.43
CA GLU A 161 6.54 1.90 14.76
C GLU A 161 7.86 2.61 15.05
N LYS A 162 9.01 1.99 14.79
CA LYS A 162 10.32 2.64 14.95
C LYS A 162 10.39 3.97 14.22
N ARG A 163 10.02 3.99 12.93
CA ARG A 163 10.07 5.22 12.14
C ARG A 163 9.03 6.25 12.59
N LEU A 164 7.86 5.78 13.02
CA LEU A 164 6.82 6.65 13.56
C LEU A 164 7.33 7.38 14.82
N VAL A 165 7.96 6.67 15.75
CA VAL A 165 8.56 7.25 16.96
C VAL A 165 9.61 8.30 16.60
N THR A 166 10.49 8.02 15.64
CA THR A 166 11.47 9.03 15.18
C THR A 166 10.81 10.33 14.70
N VAL A 167 9.71 10.23 13.97
CA VAL A 167 8.99 11.42 13.47
C VAL A 167 8.23 12.13 14.60
N VAL A 168 7.62 11.38 15.51
CA VAL A 168 6.93 11.92 16.68
C VAL A 168 7.90 12.71 17.57
N ASP A 169 9.10 12.18 17.79
CA ASP A 169 10.14 12.85 18.58
C ASP A 169 10.71 14.07 17.86
N ALA A 170 10.92 14.01 16.54
CA ALA A 170 11.45 15.13 15.76
C ALA A 170 10.46 16.31 15.67
N GLU A 171 9.18 16.01 15.44
CA GLU A 171 8.12 17.01 15.26
C GLU A 171 7.39 17.36 16.58
N GLN A 172 7.80 16.74 17.70
CA GLN A 172 7.20 16.93 19.03
C GLN A 172 5.68 16.72 19.04
N VAL A 173 5.21 15.65 18.38
CA VAL A 173 3.78 15.34 18.27
C VAL A 173 3.27 14.75 19.59
N ASN A 174 2.16 15.29 20.10
CA ASN A 174 1.48 14.76 21.29
C ASN A 174 0.65 13.51 20.93
N LEU A 175 1.32 12.38 20.77
CA LEU A 175 0.73 11.09 20.39
C LEU A 175 0.55 10.19 21.62
N THR A 176 -0.68 9.74 21.84
CA THR A 176 -1.02 8.76 22.89
C THR A 176 -0.70 7.32 22.47
N ASP A 177 -0.58 6.40 23.41
CA ASP A 177 -0.28 4.99 23.11
C ASP A 177 -1.43 4.26 22.38
N ASP A 178 -2.67 4.60 22.68
CA ASP A 178 -3.87 4.11 21.97
C ASP A 178 -3.95 4.70 20.56
N GLY A 179 -3.68 6.00 20.40
CA GLY A 179 -3.55 6.64 19.08
C GLY A 179 -2.46 5.99 18.23
N LYS A 180 -1.30 5.68 18.82
CA LYS A 180 -0.21 4.95 18.16
C LYS A 180 -0.65 3.57 17.68
N LYS A 181 -1.33 2.78 18.52
CA LYS A 181 -1.85 1.46 18.14
C LYS A 181 -2.89 1.56 17.03
N ALA A 182 -3.81 2.52 17.10
CA ALA A 182 -4.82 2.76 16.08
C ALA A 182 -4.17 3.12 14.73
N LEU A 183 -3.17 4.01 14.75
CA LEU A 183 -2.43 4.42 13.56
C LEU A 183 -1.68 3.25 12.93
N LEU A 184 -0.96 2.46 13.72
CA LEU A 184 -0.28 1.25 13.26
C LEU A 184 -1.26 0.24 12.65
N LYS A 185 -2.41 -0.01 13.30
CA LYS A 185 -3.45 -0.90 12.79
C LYS A 185 -4.00 -0.43 11.44
N LEU A 186 -4.34 0.86 11.33
CA LEU A 186 -4.89 1.45 10.09
C LEU A 186 -3.86 1.56 8.97
N SER A 187 -2.58 1.66 9.30
CA SER A 187 -1.51 1.72 8.30
C SER A 187 -1.41 0.44 7.46
N LYS A 188 -1.76 -0.72 8.03
CA LYS A 188 -1.63 -2.05 7.39
C LYS A 188 -0.25 -2.27 6.72
N GLY A 189 0.81 -1.72 7.31
CA GLY A 189 2.19 -1.82 6.80
C GLY A 189 2.56 -0.83 5.67
N ASP A 190 1.73 0.18 5.43
CA ASP A 190 2.00 1.31 4.53
C ASP A 190 2.55 2.51 5.35
N MET A 191 3.84 2.80 5.19
CA MET A 191 4.49 3.90 5.92
C MET A 191 3.96 5.28 5.50
N ARG A 192 3.62 5.45 4.23
CA ARG A 192 3.10 6.72 3.71
C ARG A 192 1.75 7.02 4.35
N ARG A 193 0.87 6.01 4.42
CA ARG A 193 -0.42 6.12 5.10
C ARG A 193 -0.23 6.46 6.56
N ALA A 194 0.67 5.77 7.28
CA ALA A 194 0.96 6.04 8.68
C ALA A 194 1.34 7.52 8.91
N LEU A 195 2.30 8.05 8.13
CA LEU A 195 2.76 9.44 8.26
C LEU A 195 1.69 10.46 7.86
N ASN A 196 0.96 10.21 6.77
CA ASN A 196 -0.11 11.11 6.33
C ASN A 196 -1.22 11.24 7.37
N VAL A 197 -1.58 10.13 8.03
CA VAL A 197 -2.58 10.14 9.10
C VAL A 197 -2.04 10.87 10.33
N LEU A 198 -0.80 10.61 10.74
CA LEU A 198 -0.16 11.33 11.86
C LEU A 198 -0.17 12.84 11.61
N GLN A 199 0.24 13.25 10.41
CA GLN A 199 0.30 14.66 10.03
C GLN A 199 -1.08 15.30 10.02
N ALA A 200 -2.10 14.61 9.48
CA ALA A 200 -3.46 15.11 9.48
C ALA A 200 -4.03 15.27 10.90
N CYS A 201 -3.77 14.31 11.79
CA CYS A 201 -4.17 14.39 13.19
C CYS A 201 -3.47 15.54 13.91
N HIS A 202 -2.16 15.67 13.77
CA HIS A 202 -1.38 16.73 14.40
C HIS A 202 -1.81 18.13 13.93
N ALA A 203 -2.20 18.28 12.67
CA ALA A 203 -2.70 19.54 12.14
C ALA A 203 -4.12 19.89 12.62
N ALA A 204 -4.93 18.88 12.99
CA ALA A 204 -6.33 19.06 13.35
C ALA A 204 -6.59 19.07 14.86
N TYR A 205 -5.73 18.42 15.66
CA TYR A 205 -5.94 18.19 17.09
C TYR A 205 -4.65 18.42 17.90
N ASP A 206 -4.79 18.95 19.11
CA ASP A 206 -3.67 19.17 20.03
C ASP A 206 -3.12 17.85 20.63
N VAL A 207 -3.98 16.83 20.73
CA VAL A 207 -3.65 15.48 21.22
C VAL A 207 -4.11 14.48 20.18
N THR A 208 -3.24 13.57 19.76
CA THR A 208 -3.58 12.49 18.84
C THR A 208 -3.92 11.20 19.62
N GLY A 209 -5.21 11.00 19.87
CA GLY A 209 -5.82 9.81 20.48
C GLY A 209 -6.29 8.76 19.47
N GLU A 210 -6.82 7.62 19.95
CA GLU A 210 -7.49 6.63 19.08
C GLU A 210 -8.65 7.27 18.30
N THR A 211 -9.50 8.03 18.98
CA THR A 211 -10.70 8.66 18.39
C THR A 211 -10.32 9.66 17.29
N GLU A 212 -9.32 10.51 17.52
CA GLU A 212 -8.84 11.49 16.54
C GLU A 212 -8.29 10.81 15.28
N VAL A 213 -7.59 9.68 15.45
CA VAL A 213 -7.06 8.87 14.33
C VAL A 213 -8.20 8.29 13.49
N TYR A 214 -9.21 7.68 14.11
CA TYR A 214 -10.37 7.13 13.38
C TYR A 214 -11.17 8.23 12.68
N ASN A 215 -11.39 9.37 13.34
CA ASN A 215 -12.08 10.53 12.76
C ASN A 215 -11.32 11.11 11.56
N CYS A 216 -10.01 11.30 11.65
CA CYS A 216 -9.19 11.83 10.55
C CYS A 216 -9.18 10.90 9.33
N THR A 217 -9.23 9.58 9.55
CA THR A 217 -9.19 8.61 8.46
C THR A 217 -10.56 8.29 7.88
N GLY A 218 -11.64 8.74 8.52
CA GLY A 218 -13.02 8.38 8.16
C GLY A 218 -13.35 6.90 8.33
N ASN A 219 -12.51 6.15 9.07
CA ASN A 219 -12.78 4.73 9.35
C ASN A 219 -13.75 4.62 10.54
N PRO A 220 -14.67 3.64 10.52
CA PRO A 220 -15.57 3.41 11.64
C PRO A 220 -14.78 3.05 12.91
N HIS A 221 -15.22 3.57 14.04
CA HIS A 221 -14.61 3.24 15.33
C HIS A 221 -14.84 1.76 15.65
N PRO A 222 -13.87 1.04 16.27
CA PRO A 222 -14.05 -0.37 16.61
C PRO A 222 -15.30 -0.64 17.46
N SER A 223 -15.62 0.27 18.38
CA SER A 223 -16.84 0.21 19.21
C SER A 223 -18.14 0.32 18.40
N ASP A 224 -18.14 1.11 17.33
CA ASP A 224 -19.30 1.26 16.45
C ASP A 224 -19.51 -0.02 15.63
N ILE A 225 -18.43 -0.60 15.11
CA ILE A 225 -18.46 -1.90 14.43
C ILE A 225 -18.98 -2.99 15.36
N GLU A 226 -18.43 -3.09 16.57
CA GLU A 226 -18.85 -4.06 17.57
C GLU A 226 -20.35 -3.92 17.87
N THR A 227 -20.81 -2.69 18.13
CA THR A 227 -22.23 -2.41 18.40
C THR A 227 -23.12 -2.81 17.23
N ILE A 228 -22.73 -2.48 16.00
CA ILE A 228 -23.49 -2.79 14.78
C ILE A 228 -23.51 -4.30 14.54
N VAL A 229 -22.37 -4.99 14.61
CA VAL A 229 -22.29 -6.43 14.37
C VAL A 229 -23.01 -7.23 15.45
N ASN A 230 -22.85 -6.88 16.73
CA ASN A 230 -23.60 -7.52 17.82
C ASN A 230 -25.11 -7.27 17.68
N SER A 231 -25.52 -6.07 17.25
CA SER A 231 -26.92 -5.80 16.90
C SER A 231 -27.41 -6.69 15.75
N MET A 232 -26.58 -6.93 14.72
CA MET A 232 -26.92 -7.85 13.63
C MET A 232 -27.00 -9.32 14.07
N LEU A 233 -26.16 -9.75 15.01
CA LEU A 233 -26.12 -11.11 15.55
C LEU A 233 -27.21 -11.38 16.62
N SER A 234 -27.73 -10.35 17.27
CA SER A 234 -28.80 -10.51 18.27
C SER A 234 -30.10 -11.05 17.66
N ASP A 235 -30.83 -11.88 18.41
CA ASP A 235 -32.07 -12.49 17.93
C ASP A 235 -33.30 -11.57 17.97
N GLU A 236 -33.22 -10.44 18.68
CA GLU A 236 -34.32 -9.50 18.84
C GLU A 236 -34.72 -8.83 17.52
N LEU A 237 -36.02 -8.83 17.21
CA LEU A 237 -36.70 -8.13 16.09
C LEU A 237 -35.86 -7.92 14.83
N PHE A 238 -35.77 -8.96 14.00
CA PHE A 238 -35.23 -8.84 12.65
C PHE A 238 -36.24 -8.11 11.73
N GLY A 239 -35.82 -7.04 11.04
CA GLY A 239 -36.70 -6.31 10.11
C GLY A 239 -36.36 -4.82 9.94
N LEU A 240 -37.39 -4.01 9.65
CA LEU A 240 -37.30 -2.56 9.41
C LEU A 240 -36.60 -1.81 10.55
N THR A 241 -36.74 -2.29 11.79
CA THR A 241 -36.17 -1.67 12.99
C THR A 241 -34.63 -1.71 13.00
N LYS A 242 -34.01 -2.86 12.68
CA LYS A 242 -32.54 -2.95 12.58
C LYS A 242 -31.98 -2.18 11.39
N HIS A 243 -32.67 -2.24 10.25
CA HIS A 243 -32.31 -1.43 9.09
C HIS A 243 -32.34 0.06 9.45
N ALA A 244 -33.39 0.53 10.13
CA ALA A 244 -33.51 1.92 10.56
C ALA A 244 -32.38 2.31 11.53
N VAL A 245 -32.14 1.51 12.58
CA VAL A 245 -31.07 1.78 13.56
C VAL A 245 -29.69 1.87 12.89
N ILE A 246 -29.34 0.90 12.05
CA ILE A 246 -28.03 0.88 11.39
C ILE A 246 -27.93 1.99 10.34
N SER A 247 -29.03 2.30 9.64
CA SER A 247 -29.06 3.43 8.71
C SER A 247 -28.88 4.76 9.43
N THR A 248 -29.53 4.95 10.58
CA THR A 248 -29.37 6.15 11.42
C THR A 248 -27.93 6.27 11.93
N LEU A 249 -27.35 5.19 12.48
CA LEU A 249 -25.95 5.17 12.92
C LEU A 249 -24.99 5.52 11.79
N LYS A 250 -25.21 4.98 10.59
CA LYS A 250 -24.42 5.32 9.40
C LYS A 250 -24.53 6.79 9.02
N THR A 251 -25.73 7.36 9.05
CA THR A 251 -25.96 8.76 8.70
C THR A 251 -25.38 9.71 9.74
N GLU A 252 -25.55 9.43 11.02
CA GLU A 252 -25.03 10.26 12.12
C GLU A 252 -23.50 10.23 12.20
N ARG A 253 -22.88 9.08 11.90
CA ARG A 253 -21.43 8.88 11.97
C ARG A 253 -20.71 9.00 10.63
N GLY A 254 -21.44 9.25 9.54
CA GLY A 254 -20.87 9.40 8.19
C GLY A 254 -20.24 8.12 7.62
N LEU A 255 -20.73 6.94 8.00
CA LEU A 255 -20.10 5.65 7.65
C LEU A 255 -20.62 5.11 6.31
N ALA A 256 -19.69 4.71 5.43
CA ALA A 256 -20.02 3.97 4.23
C ALA A 256 -20.24 2.47 4.55
N LEU A 257 -21.13 1.81 3.81
CA LEU A 257 -21.35 0.36 3.97
C LEU A 257 -20.09 -0.46 3.66
N GLN A 258 -19.22 0.03 2.77
CA GLN A 258 -17.96 -0.65 2.43
C GLN A 258 -17.02 -0.73 3.64
N ASP A 259 -16.92 0.34 4.43
CA ASP A 259 -16.09 0.36 5.63
C ASP A 259 -16.71 -0.50 6.73
N LEU A 260 -18.03 -0.48 6.86
CA LEU A 260 -18.75 -1.39 7.76
C LEU A 260 -18.55 -2.86 7.40
N LEU A 261 -18.55 -3.22 6.12
CA LEU A 261 -18.28 -4.60 5.68
C LEU A 261 -16.87 -5.04 6.05
N THR A 262 -15.89 -4.15 5.82
CA THR A 262 -14.49 -4.43 6.17
C THR A 262 -14.34 -4.62 7.68
N GLY A 263 -14.92 -3.71 8.48
CA GLY A 263 -14.92 -3.82 9.94
C GLY A 263 -15.68 -5.05 10.44
N ALA A 264 -16.83 -5.36 9.83
CA ALA A 264 -17.61 -6.54 10.17
C ALA A 264 -16.85 -7.83 9.86
N TYR A 265 -16.12 -7.90 8.74
CA TYR A 265 -15.24 -9.03 8.44
C TYR A 265 -14.16 -9.19 9.52
N GLU A 266 -13.46 -8.11 9.87
CA GLU A 266 -12.42 -8.14 10.93
C GLU A 266 -13.00 -8.56 12.29
N TYR A 267 -14.19 -8.08 12.64
CA TYR A 267 -14.87 -8.47 13.89
C TYR A 267 -15.34 -9.94 13.86
N VAL A 268 -15.89 -10.40 12.74
CA VAL A 268 -16.31 -11.80 12.55
C VAL A 268 -15.13 -12.77 12.67
N GLU A 269 -13.91 -12.33 12.33
CA GLU A 269 -12.71 -13.13 12.56
C GLU A 269 -12.44 -13.39 14.05
N THR A 270 -12.80 -12.45 14.93
CA THR A 270 -12.56 -12.52 16.38
C THR A 270 -13.59 -13.33 17.16
N ILE A 271 -14.78 -13.55 16.60
CA ILE A 271 -15.86 -14.29 17.26
C ILE A 271 -15.84 -15.77 16.87
N GLU A 272 -16.33 -16.62 17.77
CA GLU A 272 -16.55 -18.03 17.49
C GLU A 272 -17.95 -18.24 16.87
N LEU A 273 -17.97 -18.72 15.63
CA LEU A 273 -19.17 -19.14 14.92
C LEU A 273 -19.03 -20.61 14.51
N LYS A 274 -20.14 -21.35 14.48
CA LYS A 274 -20.13 -22.73 13.96
C LYS A 274 -19.64 -22.74 12.50
N PRO A 275 -18.90 -23.77 12.05
CA PRO A 275 -18.26 -23.78 10.73
C PRO A 275 -19.22 -23.46 9.57
N HIS A 276 -20.42 -24.04 9.55
CA HIS A 276 -21.41 -23.80 8.51
C HIS A 276 -21.93 -22.34 8.49
N ALA A 277 -22.17 -21.76 9.67
CA ALA A 277 -22.58 -20.38 9.79
C ALA A 277 -21.47 -19.41 9.37
N ARG A 278 -20.22 -19.72 9.74
CA ARG A 278 -19.05 -18.92 9.36
C ARG A 278 -18.84 -18.91 7.85
N VAL A 279 -18.87 -20.08 7.20
CA VAL A 279 -18.74 -20.21 5.74
C VAL A 279 -19.84 -19.42 5.04
N TYR A 280 -21.09 -19.58 5.48
CA TYR A 280 -22.23 -18.87 4.92
C TYR A 280 -22.07 -17.34 5.03
N LEU A 281 -21.70 -16.85 6.22
CA LEU A 281 -21.54 -15.41 6.45
C LEU A 281 -20.40 -14.81 5.62
N LEU A 282 -19.25 -15.50 5.56
CA LEU A 282 -18.09 -15.03 4.79
C LEU A 282 -18.37 -14.98 3.28
N ASP A 283 -19.08 -15.96 2.72
CA ASP A 283 -19.50 -15.96 1.31
C ASP A 283 -20.44 -14.78 0.97
N HIS A 284 -21.37 -14.49 1.88
CA HIS A 284 -22.28 -13.35 1.73
C HIS A 284 -21.60 -12.00 1.93
N LEU A 285 -20.62 -11.90 2.83
CA LEU A 285 -19.79 -10.68 2.97
C LEU A 285 -19.02 -10.40 1.68
N ALA A 286 -18.33 -11.41 1.12
CA ALA A 286 -17.59 -11.29 -0.14
C ALA A 286 -18.50 -10.94 -1.33
N THR A 287 -19.68 -11.56 -1.41
CA THR A 287 -20.67 -11.25 -2.45
C THR A 287 -21.18 -9.82 -2.35
N THR A 288 -21.42 -9.34 -1.12
CA THR A 288 -21.88 -7.97 -0.89
C THR A 288 -20.79 -6.95 -1.23
N GLU A 289 -19.55 -7.21 -0.82
CA GLU A 289 -18.38 -6.39 -1.18
C GLU A 289 -18.23 -6.28 -2.70
N HIS A 290 -18.28 -7.40 -3.42
CA HIS A 290 -18.21 -7.41 -4.88
C HIS A 290 -19.32 -6.57 -5.52
N ARG A 291 -20.58 -6.72 -5.08
CA ARG A 291 -21.71 -5.94 -5.61
C ARG A 291 -21.53 -4.44 -5.38
N LEU A 292 -21.06 -4.04 -4.19
CA LEU A 292 -20.77 -2.64 -3.91
C LEU A 292 -19.64 -2.09 -4.77
N SER A 293 -18.61 -2.90 -5.06
CA SER A 293 -17.52 -2.51 -5.96
C SER A 293 -18.00 -2.23 -7.41
N THR A 294 -19.12 -2.83 -7.81
CA THR A 294 -19.77 -2.62 -9.12
C THR A 294 -20.85 -1.53 -9.14
N GLY A 295 -21.04 -0.79 -8.04
CA GLY A 295 -22.02 0.29 -7.96
C GLY A 295 -23.45 -0.15 -7.65
N ALA A 296 -23.64 -1.28 -6.96
CA ALA A 296 -24.97 -1.72 -6.53
C ALA A 296 -25.59 -0.78 -5.47
N SER A 297 -26.92 -0.82 -5.35
CA SER A 297 -27.65 -0.03 -4.35
C SER A 297 -27.27 -0.41 -2.92
N GLU A 298 -26.70 0.55 -2.20
CA GLU A 298 -26.26 0.38 -0.81
C GLU A 298 -27.40 -0.03 0.14
N LYS A 299 -28.61 0.52 -0.06
CA LYS A 299 -29.80 0.18 0.74
C LYS A 299 -30.19 -1.29 0.60
N ILE A 300 -30.18 -1.81 -0.63
CA ILE A 300 -30.50 -3.21 -0.92
C ILE A 300 -29.39 -4.11 -0.37
N GLN A 301 -28.14 -3.74 -0.57
CA GLN A 301 -27.00 -4.50 -0.06
C GLN A 301 -26.97 -4.55 1.47
N LEU A 302 -27.30 -3.44 2.16
CA LEU A 302 -27.44 -3.44 3.62
C LEU A 302 -28.53 -4.41 4.07
N THR A 303 -29.69 -4.41 3.43
CA THR A 303 -30.78 -5.33 3.76
C THR A 303 -30.38 -6.79 3.54
N ALA A 304 -29.67 -7.08 2.45
CA ALA A 304 -29.14 -8.41 2.16
C ALA A 304 -28.10 -8.85 3.21
N LEU A 305 -27.23 -7.92 3.63
CA LEU A 305 -26.24 -8.16 4.67
C LEU A 305 -26.92 -8.53 6.00
N LEU A 306 -27.96 -7.79 6.41
CA LEU A 306 -28.74 -8.13 7.60
C LEU A 306 -29.30 -9.55 7.48
N GLY A 307 -29.93 -9.88 6.35
CA GLY A 307 -30.45 -11.24 6.11
C GLY A 307 -29.37 -12.32 6.26
N ALA A 308 -28.16 -12.06 5.77
CA ALA A 308 -27.04 -12.99 5.91
C ALA A 308 -26.63 -13.22 7.37
N PHE A 309 -26.54 -12.15 8.17
CA PHE A 309 -26.28 -12.26 9.61
C PHE A 309 -27.36 -13.07 10.34
N LYS A 310 -28.66 -12.83 10.06
CA LYS A 310 -29.74 -13.63 10.67
C LYS A 310 -29.63 -15.10 10.34
N ASN A 311 -29.47 -15.41 9.05
CA ASN A 311 -29.37 -16.79 8.60
C ASN A 311 -28.14 -17.48 9.22
N SER A 312 -27.03 -16.76 9.42
CA SER A 312 -25.86 -17.31 10.11
C SER A 312 -26.12 -17.67 11.57
N VAL A 313 -26.92 -16.88 12.28
CA VAL A 313 -27.34 -17.15 13.66
C VAL A 313 -28.26 -18.38 13.70
N GLU A 314 -29.22 -18.48 12.79
CA GLU A 314 -30.10 -19.64 12.69
C GLU A 314 -29.36 -20.93 12.33
N LEU A 315 -28.38 -20.86 11.44
CA LEU A 315 -27.48 -21.97 11.11
C LEU A 315 -26.61 -22.36 12.30
N SER A 316 -26.29 -21.42 13.19
CA SER A 316 -25.59 -21.70 14.43
C SER A 316 -26.50 -22.34 15.48
N ALA A 317 -27.80 -22.05 15.48
CA ALA A 317 -28.78 -22.65 16.38
C ALA A 317 -29.23 -24.06 15.96
N LYS A 318 -29.30 -24.33 14.64
CA LYS A 318 -29.62 -25.64 14.06
C LYS A 318 -28.38 -26.55 14.10
N ASN A 319 -28.06 -27.11 15.28
CA ASN A 319 -27.31 -28.35 15.51
C ASN A 319 -26.85 -28.44 16.97
#